data_AF-A0A4R4JGH9-F1
#
_entry.id   AF-A0A4R4JGH9-F1
#
_cell.length_a   1.000
_cell.length_b   1.000
_cell.length_c   1.000
_cell.angle_alpha   90.00
_cell.angle_beta   90.00
_cell.angle_gamma   90.00
#
_symmetry.space_group_name_H-M   'P 1'
#
loop_
_entity.id
_entity.type
_entity.pdbx_description
1 polymer ?
#
loop_
_entity_poly.entity_id
_entity_poly.type
_entity_poly.pdbx_seq_one_letter_code
_entity_poly.pdbx_strand_id
1 'polypeptide(L)' 'MELIWSFIEDGAILLVENHCPICAAAATCQSFCRAELNVFRDILQAQVERVEYILTNSRRCAYRITGNIKPD' A
#
# COMPACT_ATOMS: atom_id res chain seq x y z
N MET A 1 -9.73 2.55 -9.87
CA MET A 1 -8.50 2.51 -9.06
C MET A 1 -8.38 3.88 -8.43
N GLU A 2 -8.66 3.99 -7.14
CA GLU A 2 -8.60 5.26 -6.41
C GLU A 2 -7.57 5.10 -5.29
N LEU A 3 -6.48 5.84 -5.43
CA LEU A 3 -5.45 5.96 -4.41
C LEU A 3 -5.65 7.29 -3.69
N ILE A 4 -5.91 7.22 -2.41
CA ILE A 4 -5.98 8.39 -1.53
C ILE A 4 -4.87 8.27 -0.52
N TRP A 5 -4.31 9.41 -0.12
CA TRP A 5 -3.26 9.44 0.88
C TRP A 5 -3.54 10.53 1.92
N SER A 6 -3.06 10.30 3.13
CA SER A 6 -3.18 11.24 4.24
C SER A 6 -1.97 11.14 5.16
N PHE A 7 -1.56 12.25 5.76
CA PHE A 7 -0.62 12.21 6.87
C PHE A 7 -1.27 11.59 8.12
N ILE A 8 -0.49 10.80 8.83
CA ILE A 8 -0.84 10.22 10.12
C ILE A 8 0.25 10.59 11.14
N GLU A 9 0.14 10.06 12.37
CA GLU A 9 1.09 10.34 13.46
C GLU A 9 2.55 10.04 13.04
N ASP A 10 3.50 10.70 13.70
CA ASP A 10 4.95 10.58 13.47
C ASP A 10 5.43 10.96 12.06
N GLY A 11 4.63 11.75 11.32
CA GLY A 11 4.97 12.17 9.95
C GLY A 11 4.88 11.04 8.91
N ALA A 12 4.25 9.92 9.28
CA ALA A 12 4.00 8.84 8.35
C ALA A 12 2.85 9.18 7.39
N ILE A 13 2.82 8.48 6.26
CA ILE A 13 1.74 8.59 5.27
C ILE A 13 0.95 7.29 5.27
N LEU A 14 -0.38 7.41 5.32
CA LEU A 14 -1.28 6.31 5.03
C LEU A 14 -1.71 6.43 3.57
N LEU A 15 -1.29 5.47 2.74
CA LEU A 15 -1.76 5.30 1.37
C LEU A 15 -2.85 4.24 1.36
N VAL A 16 -4.04 4.60 0.89
CA VAL A 16 -5.21 3.72 0.85
C VAL A 16 -5.63 3.46 -0.58
N GLU A 17 -5.78 2.19 -0.88
CA GLU A 17 -6.23 1.67 -2.15
C GLU A 17 -7.60 1.02 -1.98
N ASN A 18 -8.66 1.77 -2.31
CA ASN A 18 -10.05 1.29 -2.15
C ASN A 18 -10.40 0.17 -3.15
N HIS A 19 -9.70 0.10 -4.28
CA HIS A 19 -9.93 -0.89 -5.32
C HIS A 19 -8.60 -1.40 -5.84
N CYS A 20 -8.11 -2.49 -5.24
CA CYS A 20 -6.86 -3.12 -5.65
C CYS A 20 -7.05 -3.74 -7.05
N PRO A 21 -6.37 -3.20 -8.09
CA PRO A 21 -6.59 -3.61 -9.47
C PRO A 21 -6.11 -5.03 -9.73
N ILE A 22 -5.16 -5.52 -8.94
CA ILE A 22 -4.68 -6.89 -9.00
C ILE A 22 -5.45 -7.84 -8.08
N CYS A 23 -6.49 -7.38 -7.37
CA CYS A 23 -7.19 -8.18 -6.35
C CYS A 23 -7.69 -9.53 -6.89
N ALA A 24 -8.19 -9.55 -8.13
CA ALA A 24 -8.64 -10.79 -8.77
C ALA A 24 -7.48 -11.78 -9.00
N ALA A 25 -6.31 -11.28 -9.43
CA ALA A 25 -5.11 -12.10 -9.63
C ALA A 25 -4.49 -12.52 -8.28
N ALA A 26 -4.51 -11.63 -7.29
CA ALA A 26 -3.99 -11.87 -5.95
C ALA A 26 -4.79 -12.91 -5.17
N ALA A 27 -6.10 -13.03 -5.43
CA ALA A 27 -6.94 -14.08 -4.89
C ALA A 27 -6.48 -15.49 -5.35
N THR A 28 -5.90 -15.59 -6.55
CA THR A 28 -5.33 -16.84 -7.08
C THR A 28 -3.87 -17.03 -6.70
N CYS A 29 -3.09 -15.94 -6.62
CA CYS A 29 -1.68 -15.99 -6.27
C CYS A 29 -1.22 -14.76 -5.50
N GLN A 30 -0.91 -14.95 -4.21
CA GLN A 30 -0.48 -13.86 -3.33
C GLN A 30 0.87 -13.24 -3.72
N SER A 31 1.63 -13.83 -4.65
CA SER A 31 2.86 -13.25 -5.17
C SER A 31 2.62 -11.92 -5.88
N PHE A 32 1.45 -11.72 -6.49
CA PHE A 32 1.07 -10.45 -7.13
C PHE A 32 0.93 -9.32 -6.09
N CYS A 33 0.25 -9.56 -4.97
CA CYS A 33 0.15 -8.56 -3.89
C CYS A 33 1.50 -8.22 -3.26
N ARG A 34 2.44 -9.17 -3.25
CA ARG A 34 3.82 -8.93 -2.80
C ARG A 34 4.60 -8.09 -3.82
N ALA A 35 4.43 -8.36 -5.11
CA ALA A 35 5.05 -7.58 -6.17
C ALA A 35 4.59 -6.12 -6.15
N GLU A 36 3.29 -5.87 -5.96
CA GLU A 36 2.74 -4.51 -5.80
C GLU A 36 3.35 -3.76 -4.61
N LEU A 37 3.46 -4.41 -3.45
CA LEU A 37 4.13 -3.82 -2.29
C LEU A 37 5.60 -3.49 -2.57
N ASN A 38 6.30 -4.35 -3.32
CA ASN A 38 7.68 -4.10 -3.69
C ASN A 38 7.80 -2.91 -4.65
N VAL A 39 6.88 -2.76 -5.61
CA VAL A 39 6.84 -1.59 -6.50
C VAL A 39 6.71 -0.29 -5.71
N PHE A 40 5.86 -0.25 -4.66
CA PHE A 40 5.77 0.94 -3.80
C PHE A 40 7.08 1.22 -3.06
N ARG A 41 7.77 0.20 -2.55
CA ARG A 41 9.07 0.37 -1.89
C ARG A 41 10.13 0.89 -2.86
N ASP A 42 10.16 0.34 -4.06
CA ASP A 42 11.15 0.68 -5.08
C ASP A 42 10.94 2.10 -5.62
N ILE A 43 9.70 2.53 -5.83
CA ILE A 43 9.41 3.89 -6.34
C ILE A 43 9.54 4.94 -5.25
N LEU A 44 9.01 4.68 -4.05
CA LEU A 44 8.99 5.67 -2.97
C LEU A 44 10.32 5.77 -2.22
N GLN A 45 11.22 4.79 -2.40
CA GLN A 45 12.50 4.70 -1.68
C GLN A 45 12.31 4.84 -0.15
N ALA A 46 11.21 4.30 0.35
CA ALA A 46 10.73 4.45 1.71
C ALA A 46 10.35 3.10 2.32
N GLN A 47 10.24 3.05 3.64
CA GLN A 47 9.72 1.88 4.31
C GLN A 47 8.20 1.82 4.13
N VAL A 48 7.74 0.87 3.33
CA VAL A 48 6.31 0.63 3.08
C VAL A 48 5.88 -0.66 3.77
N GLU A 49 4.88 -0.55 4.63
CA GLU A 49 4.25 -1.65 5.37
C GLU A 49 2.77 -1.73 4.99
N ARG A 50 2.26 -2.93 4.69
CA ARG A 50 0.82 -3.13 4.45
C ARG A 50 0.13 -3.31 5.80
N VAL A 51 -0.80 -2.41 6.13
CA VAL A 51 -1.51 -2.36 7.43
C VAL A 51 -2.96 -2.80 7.34
N GLU A 52 -3.60 -2.67 6.16
CA GLU A 52 -4.90 -3.29 5.86
C GLU A 52 -4.77 -4.15 4.60
N TYR A 53 -5.49 -5.28 4.57
CA TYR A 53 -5.41 -6.20 3.46
C TYR A 53 -6.78 -6.80 3.10
N ILE A 54 -7.21 -6.52 1.87
CA ILE A 54 -8.54 -6.89 1.38
C ILE A 54 -8.80 -8.41 1.44
N LEU A 55 -7.75 -9.22 1.29
CA LEU A 55 -7.86 -10.68 1.36
C LEU A 55 -7.99 -11.24 2.78
N THR A 56 -7.70 -10.45 3.82
CA THR A 56 -7.82 -10.86 5.23
C THR A 56 -8.94 -10.11 5.94
N ASN A 57 -10.09 -9.96 5.28
CA ASN A 57 -11.30 -9.35 5.83
C ASN A 57 -11.24 -7.81 6.04
N SER A 58 -10.31 -7.10 5.39
CA SER A 58 -10.35 -5.64 5.30
C SER A 58 -11.20 -5.19 4.12
N ARG A 59 -11.74 -3.97 4.15
CA ARG A 59 -12.55 -3.41 3.04
C ARG A 59 -11.70 -2.92 1.86
N ARG A 60 -10.39 -2.80 2.07
CA ARG A 60 -9.43 -2.16 1.16
C ARG A 60 -8.01 -2.56 1.54
N CYS A 61 -7.06 -2.25 0.66
CA CYS A 61 -5.64 -2.35 0.97
C CYS A 61 -5.16 -0.99 1.48
N ALA A 62 -4.38 -0.98 2.56
CA ALA A 62 -3.76 0.25 3.07
C ALA A 62 -2.30 0.00 3.41
N TYR A 63 -1.49 1.02 3.19
CA TYR A 63 -0.05 0.98 3.36
C TYR A 63 0.39 2.15 4.23
N ARG A 64 1.15 1.85 5.28
CA ARG A 64 1.84 2.83 6.09
C ARG A 64 3.24 3.01 5.54
N ILE A 65 3.57 4.26 5.24
CA ILE A 65 4.85 4.65 4.65
C ILE A 65 5.59 5.50 5.67
N THR A 66 6.81 5.10 6.01
CA THR A 66 7.71 5.76 6.95
C THR A 66 9.09 6.00 6.33
N GLY A 67 9.77 7.06 6.74
CA GLY A 67 11.10 7.43 6.25
C GLY A 67 11.13 8.88 5.74
N ASN A 68 12.32 9.34 5.33
CA ASN A 68 12.49 10.66 4.72
C ASN A 68 11.87 10.68 3.31
N ILE A 69 10.54 10.70 3.26
CA ILE A 69 9.79 11.04 2.06
C ILE A 69 10.04 12.54 1.87
N LYS A 70 11.06 12.91 1.09
CA LYS A 70 11.23 14.31 0.68
C LYS A 70 10.12 14.62 -0.32
N PRO A 71 9.21 15.56 -0.01
CA PRO A 71 8.40 16.16 -1.05
C PRO A 71 9.34 17.10 -1.79
N ASP A 72 9.79 16.71 -2.97
CA ASP A 72 10.27 17.70 -3.95
C ASP A 72 9.09 18.53 -4.47
#